data_AF-A0A915XXQ4-F1
#
_entry.id   AF-A0A915XXQ4-F1
#
_cell.length_a   1.000
_cell.length_b   1.000
_cell.length_c   1.000
_cell.angle_alpha   90.00
_cell.angle_beta   90.00
_cell.angle_gamma   90.00
#
_symmetry.space_group_name_H-M   'P 1'
#
loop_
_entity.id
_entity.type
_entity.pdbx_description
1 polymer ?
#
loop_
_entity_poly.entity_id
_entity_poly.type
_entity_poly.pdbx_seq_one_letter_code
_entity_poly.pdbx_strand_id
1 'polypeptide(L)'
;MQRRLIAFLTDYGYEDTYVAQVKAVLLGMCPTCEILDLTHGAPPQNVRSGAYLLASATPYLPDGAIVIAVVDPGVGTARRAIAVQGLRHIYLAPDNGLLCLALRDDPPQHAVALDNPRYHLPEVSATFHGRDVFAPCAAHLANGVPLTQLGAVIDPATLQQLPDIEPAFEGDTVRCRPLHTDHFGNVVFTLRREAFAAWAGDVSVPVRVRLLREDGRTLELPLARTFGEVGWGEPLAYWGSNGYLEVAINGGAAAQTLKIDDGATLVVARA
;
A
#
# COMPACT_ATOMS: atom_id res chain seq x y z
N MET A 1 28.31 -15.14 -0.65
CA MET A 1 27.52 -13.99 -0.18
C MET A 1 26.06 -14.28 -0.46
N GLN A 2 25.17 -14.09 0.51
CA GLN A 2 23.74 -14.31 0.30
C GLN A 2 23.21 -13.18 -0.59
N ARG A 3 22.60 -13.52 -1.74
CA ARG A 3 21.92 -12.52 -2.58
C ARG A 3 20.76 -11.95 -1.77
N ARG A 4 20.71 -10.62 -1.65
CA ARG A 4 19.59 -9.92 -1.01
C ARG A 4 18.65 -9.41 -2.09
N LEU A 5 17.35 -9.67 -1.90
CA LEU A 5 16.28 -9.15 -2.73
C LEU A 5 15.93 -7.73 -2.28
N ILE A 6 15.91 -6.81 -3.24
CA ILE A 6 15.40 -5.45 -3.08
C ILE A 6 14.09 -5.36 -3.89
N ALA A 7 12.96 -5.38 -3.20
CA ALA A 7 11.65 -5.14 -3.79
C ALA A 7 11.41 -3.62 -3.94
N PHE A 8 10.79 -3.18 -5.03
CA PHE A 8 10.69 -1.76 -5.36
C PHE A 8 9.27 -1.37 -5.83
N LEU A 9 8.65 -0.43 -5.11
CA LEU A 9 7.32 0.12 -5.41
C LEU A 9 7.37 1.65 -5.52
N THR A 10 6.80 2.23 -6.58
CA THR A 10 6.68 3.70 -6.70
C THR A 10 5.44 4.16 -7.47
N ASP A 11 5.22 5.48 -7.51
CA ASP A 11 4.30 6.19 -8.41
C ASP A 11 5.00 6.90 -9.58
N TYR A 12 6.24 6.51 -9.92
CA TYR A 12 7.05 7.18 -10.94
C TYR A 12 6.59 6.93 -12.37
N GLY A 13 5.71 5.93 -12.58
CA GLY A 13 5.37 5.43 -13.89
C GLY A 13 6.52 4.66 -14.55
N TYR A 14 6.28 4.27 -15.79
CA TYR A 14 7.21 3.49 -16.62
C TYR A 14 7.67 4.23 -17.88
N GLU A 15 7.19 5.47 -18.07
CA GLU A 15 7.46 6.27 -19.28
C GLU A 15 8.79 7.04 -19.14
N ASP A 16 9.09 7.52 -17.94
CA ASP A 16 10.29 8.31 -17.64
C ASP A 16 11.44 7.46 -17.06
N THR A 17 12.62 8.07 -17.00
CA THR A 17 13.87 7.39 -16.58
C THR A 17 14.03 7.23 -15.06
N TYR A 18 13.09 7.70 -14.24
CA TYR A 18 13.24 7.75 -12.78
C TYR A 18 13.53 6.37 -12.17
N VAL A 19 12.77 5.34 -12.56
CA VAL A 19 12.98 3.96 -12.09
C VAL A 19 14.36 3.44 -12.49
N ALA A 20 14.78 3.68 -13.73
CA ALA A 20 16.08 3.24 -14.23
C ALA A 20 17.24 3.90 -13.48
N GLN A 21 17.13 5.19 -13.12
CA GLN A 21 18.13 5.88 -12.32
C GLN A 21 18.29 5.27 -10.93
N VAL A 22 17.19 4.97 -10.24
CA VAL A 22 17.22 4.31 -8.92
C VAL A 22 17.89 2.94 -9.01
N LYS A 23 17.50 2.13 -10.01
CA LYS A 23 18.10 0.81 -10.24
C LYS A 23 19.58 0.89 -10.58
N ALA A 24 20.00 1.89 -11.36
CA ALA A 24 21.41 2.10 -11.69
C ALA A 24 22.25 2.38 -10.43
N VAL A 25 21.73 3.18 -9.49
CA VAL A 25 22.37 3.41 -8.19
C VAL A 25 22.47 2.11 -7.38
N LEU A 26 21.36 1.36 -7.28
CA LEU A 26 21.32 0.08 -6.56
C LEU A 26 22.35 -0.91 -7.12
N LEU A 27 22.37 -1.12 -8.43
CA LEU A 27 23.27 -2.06 -9.09
C LEU A 27 24.73 -1.60 -9.07
N GLY A 28 24.98 -0.28 -9.10
CA GLY A 28 26.33 0.28 -8.95
C GLY A 28 26.92 0.06 -7.55
N MET A 29 26.09 0.13 -6.51
CA MET A 29 26.53 0.00 -5.12
C MET A 29 26.44 -1.43 -4.56
N CYS A 30 25.52 -2.24 -5.07
CA CYS A 30 25.36 -3.64 -4.71
C CYS A 30 25.17 -4.49 -5.97
N PRO A 31 26.24 -4.80 -6.73
CA PRO A 31 26.14 -5.57 -7.99
C PRO A 31 25.58 -6.99 -7.82
N THR A 32 25.53 -7.50 -6.60
CA THR A 32 25.03 -8.82 -6.26
C THR A 32 23.57 -8.84 -5.78
N CYS A 33 22.91 -7.68 -5.66
CA CYS A 33 21.49 -7.65 -5.30
C CYS A 33 20.61 -8.12 -6.45
N GLU A 34 19.44 -8.64 -6.09
CA GLU A 34 18.35 -8.89 -7.03
C GLU A 34 17.31 -7.78 -6.84
N ILE A 35 16.80 -7.22 -7.93
CA ILE A 35 15.79 -6.17 -7.88
C ILE A 35 14.49 -6.74 -8.44
N LEU A 36 13.43 -6.67 -7.63
CA LEU A 36 12.07 -7.05 -8.02
C LEU A 36 11.17 -5.82 -7.99
N ASP A 37 10.65 -5.42 -9.13
CA ASP A 37 9.61 -4.38 -9.15
C ASP A 37 8.31 -4.98 -8.67
N LEU A 38 7.71 -4.39 -7.64
CA LEU A 38 6.35 -4.68 -7.23
C LEU A 38 5.38 -3.97 -8.18
N THR A 39 5.59 -2.66 -8.37
CA THR A 39 4.95 -1.83 -9.40
C THR A 39 5.52 -0.41 -9.33
N HIS A 40 5.62 0.27 -10.48
CA HIS A 40 5.84 1.71 -10.58
C HIS A 40 4.59 2.47 -11.05
N GLY A 41 3.48 1.75 -11.18
CA GLY A 41 2.19 2.27 -11.63
C GLY A 41 1.22 2.61 -10.51
N ALA A 42 1.71 2.86 -9.29
CA ALA A 42 0.84 3.43 -8.25
C ALA A 42 0.31 4.79 -8.76
N PRO A 43 -0.97 5.14 -8.53
CA PRO A 43 -1.49 6.41 -9.00
C PRO A 43 -0.68 7.58 -8.42
N PRO A 44 -0.29 8.58 -9.23
CA PRO A 44 0.56 9.68 -8.80
C PRO A 44 0.07 10.32 -7.50
N GLN A 45 0.96 10.45 -6.53
CA GLN A 45 0.73 11.07 -5.21
C GLN A 45 -0.31 10.35 -4.33
N ASN A 46 -0.88 9.22 -4.76
CA ASN A 46 -1.91 8.51 -4.02
C ASN A 46 -1.30 7.55 -2.99
N VAL A 47 -0.91 8.09 -1.83
CA VAL A 47 -0.29 7.33 -0.74
C VAL A 47 -1.20 6.21 -0.23
N ARG A 48 -2.52 6.41 -0.22
CA ARG A 48 -3.51 5.41 0.19
C ARG A 48 -3.51 4.18 -0.72
N SER A 49 -3.54 4.40 -2.04
CA SER A 49 -3.41 3.35 -3.02
C SER A 49 -2.05 2.66 -2.93
N GLY A 50 -0.98 3.43 -2.73
CA GLY A 50 0.38 2.90 -2.53
C GLY A 50 0.45 1.96 -1.32
N ALA A 51 -0.19 2.32 -0.20
CA ALA A 51 -0.23 1.50 1.01
C ALA A 51 -0.95 0.17 0.78
N TYR A 52 -2.06 0.18 0.04
CA TYR A 52 -2.78 -1.04 -0.34
C TYR A 52 -1.93 -1.94 -1.25
N LEU A 53 -1.33 -1.37 -2.29
CA LEU A 53 -0.50 -2.12 -3.24
C LEU A 53 0.71 -2.76 -2.53
N LEU A 54 1.35 -2.02 -1.63
CA LEU A 54 2.46 -2.51 -0.83
C LEU A 54 2.03 -3.68 0.06
N ALA A 55 0.97 -3.50 0.86
CA ALA A 55 0.47 -4.53 1.77
C ALA A 55 -0.05 -5.78 1.04
N SER A 56 -0.51 -5.64 -0.21
CA SER A 56 -0.96 -6.76 -1.03
C SER A 56 0.21 -7.58 -1.58
N ALA A 57 1.38 -6.97 -1.79
CA ALA A 57 2.52 -7.62 -2.42
C ALA A 57 3.52 -8.21 -1.41
N THR A 58 3.78 -7.51 -0.30
CA THR A 58 4.83 -7.87 0.66
C THR A 58 4.66 -9.23 1.36
N PRO A 59 3.44 -9.78 1.58
CA PRO A 59 3.31 -11.10 2.21
C PRO A 59 3.97 -12.23 1.40
N TYR A 60 4.08 -12.06 0.09
CA TYR A 60 4.63 -13.05 -0.84
C TYR A 60 6.15 -12.91 -1.06
N LEU A 61 6.77 -11.86 -0.51
CA LEU A 61 8.21 -11.71 -0.57
C LEU A 61 8.90 -12.72 0.37
N PRO A 62 10.10 -13.21 0.01
CA PRO A 62 10.91 -14.01 0.91
C PRO A 62 11.32 -13.20 2.14
N ASP A 63 11.42 -13.85 3.29
CA ASP A 63 11.83 -13.20 4.53
C ASP A 63 13.23 -12.58 4.41
N GLY A 64 13.40 -11.41 5.02
CA GLY A 64 14.62 -10.62 4.96
C GLY A 64 14.76 -9.75 3.70
N ALA A 65 13.71 -9.66 2.86
CA ALA A 65 13.67 -8.75 1.74
C ALA A 65 13.81 -7.29 2.21
N ILE A 66 14.50 -6.48 1.42
CA ILE A 66 14.56 -5.03 1.57
C ILE A 66 13.53 -4.44 0.62
N VAL A 67 12.63 -3.59 1.10
CA VAL A 67 11.50 -3.05 0.34
C VAL A 67 11.65 -1.55 0.26
N ILE A 68 11.89 -1.02 -0.93
CA ILE A 68 11.84 0.41 -1.20
C ILE A 68 10.41 0.73 -1.67
N ALA A 69 9.70 1.60 -0.96
CA ALA A 69 8.37 2.05 -1.34
C ALA A 69 8.33 3.59 -1.36
N VAL A 70 8.05 4.19 -2.51
CA VAL A 70 8.06 5.67 -2.66
C VAL A 70 6.82 6.15 -3.42
N VAL A 71 5.85 6.65 -2.66
CA VAL A 71 4.76 7.52 -3.12
C VAL A 71 4.81 8.74 -2.23
N ASP A 72 5.35 9.85 -2.74
CA ASP A 72 5.92 10.91 -1.89
C ASP A 72 5.60 12.33 -2.37
N PRO A 73 4.34 12.79 -2.22
CA PRO A 73 3.98 14.18 -2.52
C PRO A 73 4.71 15.20 -1.64
N GLY A 74 5.28 14.76 -0.51
CA GLY A 74 6.01 15.61 0.44
C GLY A 74 7.54 15.56 0.30
N VAL A 75 8.08 15.08 -0.82
CA VAL A 75 9.53 15.01 -1.05
C VAL A 75 10.20 16.37 -0.84
N GLY A 76 11.39 16.39 -0.22
CA GLY A 76 12.13 17.64 0.05
C GLY A 76 11.55 18.55 1.14
N THR A 77 10.50 18.12 1.85
CA THR A 77 9.89 18.88 2.94
C THR A 77 10.32 18.36 4.32
N ALA A 78 9.56 18.66 5.38
CA ALA A 78 9.82 18.22 6.74
C ALA A 78 9.51 16.73 7.02
N ARG A 79 8.89 16.01 6.06
CA ARG A 79 8.58 14.57 6.25
C ARG A 79 9.87 13.76 6.39
N ARG A 80 9.90 12.79 7.31
CA ARG A 80 11.09 11.95 7.52
C ARG A 80 11.27 10.97 6.36
N ALA A 81 12.51 10.72 5.96
CA ALA A 81 12.88 9.50 5.24
C ALA A 81 13.22 8.45 6.30
N ILE A 82 12.61 7.28 6.22
CA ILE A 82 12.71 6.27 7.28
C ILE A 82 13.10 4.91 6.72
N ALA A 83 13.75 4.12 7.57
CA ALA A 83 13.84 2.69 7.42
C ALA A 83 13.24 1.99 8.64
N VAL A 84 12.41 0.98 8.41
CA VAL A 84 11.67 0.25 9.43
C VAL A 84 11.93 -1.24 9.25
N GLN A 85 12.46 -1.90 10.27
CA GLN A 85 12.55 -3.35 10.32
C GLN A 85 11.26 -3.90 10.93
N GLY A 86 10.51 -4.68 10.14
CA GLY A 86 9.40 -5.51 10.60
C GLY A 86 9.89 -6.84 11.17
N LEU A 87 8.96 -7.77 11.39
CA LEU A 87 9.27 -9.16 11.71
C LEU A 87 9.88 -9.92 10.52
N ARG A 88 9.45 -9.58 9.30
CA ARG A 88 9.83 -10.28 8.06
C ARG A 88 10.77 -9.45 7.20
N HIS A 89 10.46 -8.19 6.96
CA HIS A 89 11.16 -7.37 5.96
C HIS A 89 11.76 -6.09 6.55
N ILE A 90 12.61 -5.41 5.76
CA ILE A 90 13.07 -4.05 6.06
C ILE A 90 12.51 -3.11 5.01
N TYR A 91 11.72 -2.11 5.43
CA TYR A 91 11.08 -1.14 4.56
C TYR A 91 11.84 0.17 4.57
N LEU A 92 12.01 0.80 3.40
CA LEU A 92 12.53 2.15 3.23
C LEU A 92 11.47 2.97 2.50
N ALA A 93 10.99 4.05 3.13
CA ALA A 93 9.86 4.82 2.63
C ALA A 93 9.82 6.26 3.18
N PRO A 94 9.03 7.15 2.57
CA PRO A 94 8.58 8.37 3.24
C PRO A 94 7.70 8.04 4.45
N ASP A 95 7.93 8.75 5.55
CA ASP A 95 7.07 8.68 6.73
C ASP A 95 5.83 9.57 6.54
N ASN A 96 4.91 9.10 5.71
CA ASN A 96 3.66 9.78 5.34
C ASN A 96 2.44 8.85 5.44
N GLY A 97 2.61 7.71 6.13
CA GLY A 97 1.59 6.66 6.24
C GLY A 97 1.62 5.60 5.15
N LEU A 98 2.50 5.68 4.14
CA LEU A 98 2.61 4.66 3.08
C LEU A 98 2.81 3.23 3.61
N LEU A 99 3.51 3.09 4.75
CA LEU A 99 3.81 1.79 5.35
C LEU A 99 2.69 1.23 6.26
N CYS A 100 1.63 1.99 6.56
CA CYS A 100 0.70 1.65 7.65
C CYS A 100 0.06 0.26 7.49
N LEU A 101 -0.40 -0.06 6.27
CA LEU A 101 -1.08 -1.33 6.01
C LEU A 101 -0.10 -2.51 5.98
N ALA A 102 1.11 -2.32 5.45
CA ALA A 102 2.13 -3.37 5.41
C ALA A 102 2.66 -3.69 6.82
N LEU A 103 2.94 -2.66 7.62
CA LEU A 103 3.43 -2.81 9.00
C LEU A 103 2.38 -3.34 9.98
N ARG A 104 1.09 -3.32 9.61
CA ARG A 104 0.05 -4.00 10.40
C ARG A 104 0.21 -5.52 10.35
N ASP A 105 0.52 -6.06 9.17
CA ASP A 105 0.73 -7.50 8.95
C ASP A 105 2.21 -7.91 9.18
N ASP A 106 3.12 -6.93 9.19
CA ASP A 106 4.54 -7.09 9.53
C ASP A 106 4.99 -6.07 10.61
N PRO A 107 4.59 -6.28 11.89
CA PRO A 107 4.76 -5.31 12.98
C PRO A 107 6.17 -4.74 13.15
N PRO A 108 6.32 -3.41 13.29
CA PRO A 108 7.63 -2.76 13.33
C PRO A 108 8.37 -3.11 14.64
N GLN A 109 9.62 -3.54 14.49
CA GLN A 109 10.52 -3.88 15.60
C GLN A 109 11.51 -2.74 15.89
N HIS A 110 12.05 -2.14 14.83
CA HIS A 110 12.99 -1.02 14.92
C HIS A 110 12.73 -0.03 13.79
N ALA A 111 12.86 1.26 14.08
CA ALA A 111 12.78 2.30 13.06
C ALA A 111 13.94 3.29 13.22
N VAL A 112 14.43 3.81 12.10
CA VAL A 112 15.44 4.87 12.06
C VAL A 112 15.08 5.90 11.01
N ALA A 113 15.50 7.14 11.24
CA ALA A 113 15.59 8.12 10.18
C ALA A 113 16.73 7.75 9.24
N LEU A 114 16.61 8.10 7.97
CA LEU A 114 17.67 8.05 6.97
C LEU A 114 18.32 9.44 6.89
N ASP A 115 18.95 9.85 7.99
CA ASP A 115 19.52 11.19 8.17
C ASP A 115 21.05 11.18 8.31
N ASN A 116 21.70 10.02 8.17
CA ASN A 116 23.15 9.93 8.14
C ASN A 116 23.69 10.09 6.70
N PRO A 117 24.28 11.25 6.35
CA PRO A 117 24.70 11.54 4.98
C PRO A 117 25.80 10.62 4.45
N ARG A 118 26.49 9.87 5.33
CA ARG A 118 27.46 8.83 4.93
C ARG A 118 26.84 7.75 4.03
N TYR A 119 25.53 7.52 4.14
CA TYR A 119 24.81 6.48 3.43
C TYR A 119 23.96 7.01 2.27
N HIS A 120 24.13 8.28 1.90
CA HIS A 120 23.44 8.91 0.78
C HIS A 120 24.37 9.04 -0.44
N LEU A 121 23.83 9.44 -1.58
CA LEU A 121 24.67 9.96 -2.65
C LEU A 121 25.31 11.29 -2.23
N PRO A 122 26.48 11.67 -2.80
CA PRO A 122 27.16 12.92 -2.44
C PRO A 122 26.30 14.17 -2.65
N GLU A 123 25.47 14.17 -3.69
CA GLU A 123 24.51 15.23 -3.99
C GLU A 123 23.09 14.71 -3.75
N VAL A 124 22.37 15.34 -2.82
CA VAL A 124 20.97 15.00 -2.51
C VAL A 124 20.06 16.07 -3.09
N SER A 125 19.27 15.69 -4.08
CA SER A 125 18.29 16.55 -4.74
C SER A 125 17.06 16.72 -3.86
N ALA A 126 16.50 17.93 -3.81
CA ALA A 126 15.27 18.21 -3.06
C ALA A 126 14.05 17.42 -3.57
N THR A 127 14.06 16.98 -4.84
CA THR A 127 12.89 16.36 -5.49
C THR A 127 13.04 14.88 -5.78
N PHE A 128 14.18 14.25 -5.43
CA PHE A 128 14.43 12.86 -5.82
C PHE A 128 15.13 11.99 -4.77
N HIS A 129 14.59 12.01 -3.55
CA HIS A 129 15.07 11.15 -2.45
C HIS A 129 15.00 9.65 -2.78
N GLY A 130 14.14 9.22 -3.72
CA GLY A 130 14.14 7.87 -4.31
C GLY A 130 15.54 7.42 -4.72
N ARG A 131 16.20 8.24 -5.53
CA ARG A 131 17.55 7.99 -6.06
C ARG A 131 18.64 8.33 -5.04
N ASP A 132 18.50 9.46 -4.37
CA ASP A 132 19.62 10.05 -3.63
C ASP A 132 19.73 9.57 -2.17
N VAL A 133 18.65 9.03 -1.60
CA VAL A 133 18.57 8.60 -0.20
C VAL A 133 18.13 7.14 -0.08
N PHE A 134 16.98 6.77 -0.63
CA PHE A 134 16.41 5.43 -0.44
C PHE A 134 17.24 4.35 -1.15
N ALA A 135 17.62 4.57 -2.41
CA ALA A 135 18.46 3.65 -3.16
C ALA A 135 19.81 3.35 -2.47
N PRO A 136 20.65 4.35 -2.13
CA PRO A 136 21.95 4.06 -1.51
C PRO A 136 21.79 3.42 -0.12
N CYS A 137 20.83 3.85 0.70
CA CYS A 137 20.55 3.22 2.00
C CYS A 137 20.15 1.74 1.85
N ALA A 138 19.30 1.41 0.88
CA ALA A 138 18.92 0.03 0.59
C ALA A 138 20.12 -0.81 0.11
N ALA A 139 20.98 -0.25 -0.74
CA ALA A 139 22.19 -0.92 -1.19
C ALA A 139 23.17 -1.17 -0.02
N HIS A 140 23.31 -0.22 0.90
CA HIS A 140 24.13 -0.41 2.11
C HIS A 140 23.58 -1.51 3.01
N LEU A 141 22.26 -1.57 3.23
CA LEU A 141 21.61 -2.67 3.95
C LEU A 141 21.84 -4.02 3.27
N ALA A 142 21.72 -4.07 1.95
CA ALA A 142 21.97 -5.28 1.17
C ALA A 142 23.42 -5.77 1.32
N ASN A 143 24.37 -4.84 1.44
CA ASN A 143 25.78 -5.10 1.72
C ASN A 143 26.11 -5.38 3.21
N GLY A 144 25.10 -5.44 4.09
CA GLY A 144 25.25 -5.84 5.49
C GLY A 144 25.52 -4.70 6.48
N VAL A 145 25.36 -3.43 6.06
CA VAL A 145 25.36 -2.31 7.01
C VAL A 145 24.16 -2.48 7.97
N PRO A 146 24.35 -2.40 9.30
CA PRO A 146 23.25 -2.48 10.24
C PRO A 146 22.27 -1.32 10.09
N LEU A 147 20.96 -1.58 10.21
CA LEU A 147 19.89 -0.58 10.16
C LEU A 147 20.18 0.64 11.04
N THR A 148 20.65 0.40 12.27
CA THR A 148 20.94 1.43 13.27
C THR A 148 22.04 2.42 12.88
N GLN A 149 22.82 2.13 11.84
CA GLN A 149 23.82 3.09 11.35
C GLN A 149 23.25 4.12 10.38
N LEU A 150 22.10 3.85 9.76
CA LEU A 150 21.53 4.70 8.72
C LEU A 150 21.04 6.06 9.24
N GLY A 151 20.84 6.20 10.54
CA GLY A 151 20.47 7.47 11.15
C GLY A 151 19.89 7.34 12.55
N ALA A 152 19.24 8.41 13.00
CA ALA A 152 18.68 8.51 14.34
C ALA A 152 17.58 7.47 14.59
N VAL A 153 17.55 6.87 15.78
CA VAL A 153 16.49 5.94 16.19
C VAL A 153 15.15 6.65 16.28
N ILE A 154 14.11 6.03 15.73
CA ILE A 154 12.73 6.48 15.79
C ILE A 154 11.94 5.51 16.65
N ASP A 155 11.09 6.04 17.53
CA ASP A 155 10.04 5.25 18.18
C ASP A 155 8.98 4.84 17.13
N PRO A 156 8.79 3.53 16.87
CA PRO A 156 7.81 3.05 15.91
C PRO A 156 6.37 3.54 16.17
N ALA A 157 6.02 3.86 17.41
CA ALA A 157 4.70 4.42 17.74
C ALA A 157 4.48 5.83 17.16
N THR A 158 5.54 6.52 16.75
CA THR A 158 5.48 7.85 16.14
C THR A 158 5.40 7.83 14.61
N LEU A 159 5.39 6.64 13.98
CA LEU A 159 5.25 6.50 12.54
C LEU A 159 3.89 7.03 12.09
N GLN A 160 3.87 7.82 11.02
CA GLN A 160 2.63 8.41 10.52
C GLN A 160 1.64 7.34 10.08
N GLN A 161 0.35 7.62 10.31
CA GLN A 161 -0.76 6.78 9.90
C GLN A 161 -1.63 7.58 8.92
N LEU A 162 -2.17 6.89 7.92
CA LEU A 162 -3.17 7.50 7.05
C LEU A 162 -4.51 7.60 7.79
N PRO A 163 -5.22 8.74 7.71
CA PRO A 163 -6.57 8.86 8.25
C PRO A 163 -7.53 7.93 7.51
N ASP A 164 -8.60 7.47 8.15
CA ASP A 164 -9.67 6.66 7.55
C ASP A 164 -9.18 5.44 6.73
N ILE A 165 -8.05 4.84 7.14
CA ILE A 165 -7.47 3.67 6.46
C ILE A 165 -8.08 2.35 6.94
N GLU A 166 -8.72 2.38 8.11
CA GLU A 166 -9.46 1.26 8.69
C GLU A 166 -10.98 1.47 8.50
N PRO A 167 -11.78 0.40 8.41
CA PRO A 167 -13.24 0.51 8.40
C PRO A 167 -13.77 0.95 9.78
N ALA A 168 -14.85 1.72 9.79
CA ALA A 168 -15.52 2.14 11.02
C ALA A 168 -16.66 1.17 11.37
N PHE A 169 -16.53 0.49 12.52
CA PHE A 169 -17.55 -0.42 13.05
C PHE A 169 -18.49 0.34 14.00
N GLU A 170 -19.78 0.38 13.65
CA GLU A 170 -20.84 1.14 14.33
C GLU A 170 -22.04 0.22 14.61
N GLY A 171 -21.94 -0.59 15.67
CA GLY A 171 -22.98 -1.55 16.04
C GLY A 171 -23.24 -2.58 14.92
N ASP A 172 -24.43 -2.53 14.34
CA ASP A 172 -24.86 -3.42 13.24
C ASP A 172 -24.47 -2.91 11.84
N THR A 173 -23.62 -1.88 11.76
CA THR A 173 -23.12 -1.33 10.50
C THR A 173 -21.60 -1.21 10.48
N VAL A 174 -21.01 -1.38 9.30
CA VAL A 174 -19.60 -1.11 9.00
C VAL A 174 -19.52 -0.14 7.84
N ARG A 175 -18.81 0.97 8.04
CA ARG A 175 -18.53 1.97 6.99
C ARG A 175 -17.13 1.77 6.45
N CYS A 176 -17.02 1.64 5.14
CA CYS A 176 -15.78 1.36 4.45
C CYS A 176 -15.49 2.48 3.45
N ARG A 177 -14.22 2.87 3.33
CA ARG A 177 -13.77 3.88 2.37
C ARG A 177 -13.08 3.20 1.17
N PRO A 178 -13.09 3.81 -0.02
CA PRO A 178 -12.25 3.37 -1.13
C PRO A 178 -10.77 3.38 -0.71
N LEU A 179 -10.01 2.38 -1.17
CA LEU A 179 -8.56 2.25 -0.98
C LEU A 179 -7.80 2.36 -2.30
N HIS A 180 -8.28 1.65 -3.31
CA HIS A 180 -7.62 1.51 -4.60
C HIS A 180 -8.65 1.17 -5.67
N THR A 181 -8.44 1.69 -6.88
CA THR A 181 -9.14 1.23 -8.08
C THR A 181 -8.15 0.44 -8.92
N ASP A 182 -8.43 -0.84 -9.15
CA ASP A 182 -7.56 -1.70 -9.93
C ASP A 182 -7.58 -1.32 -11.42
N HIS A 183 -6.72 -1.97 -12.20
CA HIS A 183 -6.61 -1.73 -13.64
C HIS A 183 -7.92 -2.03 -14.41
N PHE A 184 -8.76 -2.93 -13.90
CA PHE A 184 -10.05 -3.27 -14.52
C PHE A 184 -11.16 -2.28 -14.13
N GLY A 185 -10.90 -1.38 -13.17
CA GLY A 185 -11.85 -0.42 -12.65
C GLY A 185 -12.67 -0.95 -11.48
N ASN A 186 -12.31 -2.08 -10.88
CA ASN A 186 -12.91 -2.54 -9.62
C ASN A 186 -12.38 -1.68 -8.47
N VAL A 187 -13.23 -1.38 -7.50
CA VAL A 187 -12.86 -0.54 -6.36
C VAL A 187 -12.73 -1.40 -5.11
N VAL A 188 -11.55 -1.36 -4.52
CA VAL A 188 -11.20 -1.99 -3.25
C VAL A 188 -11.58 -1.06 -2.10
N PHE A 189 -12.22 -1.58 -1.07
CA PHE A 189 -12.62 -0.84 0.12
C PHE A 189 -11.86 -1.30 1.37
N THR A 190 -11.87 -0.49 2.45
CA THR A 190 -11.09 -0.73 3.68
C THR A 190 -11.45 -2.00 4.47
N LEU A 191 -12.59 -2.64 4.20
CA LEU A 191 -13.04 -3.79 4.99
C LEU A 191 -12.36 -5.09 4.57
N ARG A 192 -11.60 -5.69 5.48
CA ARG A 192 -11.02 -7.04 5.33
C ARG A 192 -12.00 -8.13 5.71
N ARG A 193 -11.89 -9.28 5.05
CA ARG A 193 -12.69 -10.48 5.28
C ARG A 193 -12.55 -10.97 6.73
N GLU A 194 -11.35 -10.93 7.28
CA GLU A 194 -11.09 -11.38 8.66
C GLU A 194 -11.80 -10.47 9.67
N ALA A 195 -11.72 -9.15 9.48
CA ALA A 195 -12.39 -8.18 10.33
C ALA A 195 -13.91 -8.26 10.20
N PHE A 196 -14.42 -8.48 8.98
CA PHE A 196 -15.83 -8.76 8.75
C PHE A 196 -16.29 -10.04 9.44
N ALA A 197 -15.52 -11.14 9.38
CA ALA A 197 -15.89 -12.40 10.03
C ALA A 197 -15.94 -12.25 11.56
N ALA A 198 -14.96 -11.57 12.15
CA ALA A 198 -14.93 -11.28 13.58
C ALA A 198 -16.12 -10.42 14.00
N TRP A 199 -16.50 -9.43 13.18
CA TRP A 199 -17.65 -8.60 13.44
C TRP A 199 -18.97 -9.35 13.21
N ALA A 200 -19.16 -10.03 12.09
CA ALA A 200 -20.43 -10.67 11.72
C ALA A 200 -20.85 -11.79 12.68
N GLY A 201 -19.90 -12.45 13.34
CA GLY A 201 -20.17 -13.60 14.20
C GLY A 201 -20.48 -14.86 13.39
N ASP A 202 -21.42 -15.68 13.87
CA ASP A 202 -21.79 -16.93 13.21
C ASP A 202 -22.40 -16.64 11.82
N VAL A 203 -21.84 -17.27 10.79
CA VAL A 203 -21.82 -16.82 9.37
C VAL A 203 -23.16 -16.94 8.63
N SER A 204 -24.28 -17.09 9.36
CA SER A 204 -25.62 -17.26 8.81
C SER A 204 -26.43 -15.97 8.73
N VAL A 205 -25.93 -14.84 9.25
CA VAL A 205 -26.67 -13.57 9.21
C VAL A 205 -26.59 -13.00 7.79
N PRO A 206 -27.71 -12.85 7.07
CA PRO A 206 -27.69 -12.16 5.79
C PRO A 206 -27.20 -10.73 6.01
N VAL A 207 -26.28 -10.27 5.15
CA VAL A 207 -25.78 -8.89 5.19
C VAL A 207 -26.28 -8.13 3.97
N ARG A 208 -26.54 -6.85 4.17
CA ARG A 208 -26.85 -5.91 3.09
C ARG A 208 -25.62 -5.08 2.81
N VAL A 209 -25.22 -5.00 1.54
CA VAL A 209 -24.14 -4.14 1.07
C VAL A 209 -24.75 -2.99 0.29
N ARG A 210 -24.42 -1.76 0.66
CA ARG A 210 -24.93 -0.55 0.03
C ARG A 210 -23.80 0.42 -0.27
N LEU A 211 -23.69 0.83 -1.52
CA LEU A 211 -22.80 1.91 -1.94
C LEU A 211 -23.54 3.24 -1.76
N LEU A 212 -22.96 4.14 -0.98
CA LEU A 212 -23.36 5.54 -0.84
C LEU A 212 -22.37 6.38 -1.64
N ARG A 213 -22.86 7.04 -2.69
CA ARG A 213 -22.05 7.92 -3.55
C ARG A 213 -21.99 9.32 -2.95
N GLU A 214 -20.99 10.11 -3.35
CA GLU A 214 -20.84 11.50 -2.88
C GLU A 214 -22.05 12.37 -3.24
N ASP A 215 -22.71 12.10 -4.38
CA ASP A 215 -23.93 12.79 -4.82
C ASP A 215 -25.21 12.43 -4.01
N GLY A 216 -25.06 11.64 -2.94
CA GLY A 216 -26.14 11.20 -2.05
C GLY A 216 -26.95 10.02 -2.60
N ARG A 217 -26.67 9.52 -3.81
CA ARG A 217 -27.35 8.34 -4.34
C ARG A 217 -26.87 7.08 -3.64
N THR A 218 -27.80 6.15 -3.47
CA THR A 218 -27.51 4.84 -2.88
C THR A 218 -27.81 3.72 -3.86
N LEU A 219 -27.01 2.67 -3.80
CA LEU A 219 -27.17 1.47 -4.62
C LEU A 219 -26.97 0.24 -3.73
N GLU A 220 -27.95 -0.64 -3.67
CA GLU A 220 -27.79 -1.94 -3.05
C GLU A 220 -27.02 -2.88 -3.99
N LEU A 221 -26.08 -3.63 -3.44
CA LEU A 221 -25.20 -4.52 -4.17
C LEU A 221 -25.41 -5.94 -3.65
N PRO A 222 -25.63 -6.93 -4.54
CA PRO A 222 -25.55 -8.33 -4.14
C PRO A 222 -24.12 -8.64 -3.69
N LEU A 223 -23.98 -9.37 -2.58
CA LEU A 223 -22.70 -9.95 -2.18
C LEU A 223 -22.55 -11.31 -2.87
N ALA A 224 -21.67 -11.35 -3.87
CA ALA A 224 -21.41 -12.53 -4.68
C ALA A 224 -19.99 -13.07 -4.45
N ARG A 225 -19.74 -14.31 -4.87
CA ARG A 225 -18.42 -14.93 -4.80
C ARG A 225 -17.53 -14.53 -5.97
N THR A 226 -18.11 -14.28 -7.13
CA THR A 226 -17.39 -13.91 -8.36
C THR A 226 -18.32 -13.21 -9.35
N PHE A 227 -17.74 -12.61 -10.39
CA PHE A 227 -18.42 -11.75 -11.38
C PHE A 227 -19.60 -12.44 -12.08
N GLY A 228 -19.47 -13.74 -12.41
CA GLY A 228 -20.48 -14.49 -13.17
C GLY A 228 -21.76 -14.86 -12.41
N GLU A 229 -21.87 -14.50 -11.13
CA GLU A 229 -23.08 -14.71 -10.33
C GLU A 229 -24.13 -13.60 -10.50
N VAL A 230 -23.81 -12.53 -11.24
CA VAL A 230 -24.74 -11.47 -11.65
C VAL A 230 -24.75 -11.33 -13.18
N GLY A 231 -25.76 -10.66 -13.74
CA GLY A 231 -25.87 -10.41 -15.18
C GLY A 231 -24.71 -9.57 -15.73
N TRP A 232 -24.44 -9.69 -17.03
CA TRP A 232 -23.43 -8.84 -17.68
C TRP A 232 -23.83 -7.36 -17.57
N GLY A 233 -22.89 -6.52 -17.14
CA GLY A 233 -23.11 -5.09 -16.86
C GLY A 233 -23.74 -4.81 -15.50
N GLU A 234 -24.10 -5.84 -14.71
CA GLU A 234 -24.65 -5.64 -13.36
C GLU A 234 -23.54 -5.44 -12.32
N PRO A 235 -23.81 -4.60 -11.30
CA PRO A 235 -22.88 -4.37 -10.21
C PRO A 235 -22.95 -5.46 -9.13
N LEU A 236 -21.83 -5.71 -8.48
CA LEU A 236 -21.73 -6.64 -7.35
C LEU A 236 -20.71 -6.14 -6.32
N ALA A 237 -20.90 -6.54 -5.08
CA ALA A 237 -19.85 -6.58 -4.08
C ALA A 237 -19.30 -8.00 -3.98
N TYR A 238 -18.00 -8.15 -3.77
CA TYR A 238 -17.35 -9.46 -3.61
C TYR A 238 -16.09 -9.32 -2.78
N TRP A 239 -15.59 -10.44 -2.28
CA TRP A 239 -14.33 -10.47 -1.57
C TRP A 239 -13.20 -10.79 -2.55
N GLY A 240 -12.29 -9.84 -2.74
CA GLY A 240 -11.13 -10.00 -3.62
C GLY A 240 -10.09 -10.98 -3.09
N SER A 241 -9.13 -11.33 -3.95
CA SER A 241 -8.07 -12.29 -3.64
C SER A 241 -7.12 -11.81 -2.54
N ASN A 242 -7.01 -10.50 -2.35
CA ASN A 242 -6.20 -9.90 -1.27
C ASN A 242 -6.99 -9.78 0.05
N GLY A 243 -8.20 -10.36 0.13
CA GLY A 243 -8.99 -10.43 1.36
C GLY A 243 -9.77 -9.16 1.69
N TYR A 244 -9.87 -8.20 0.77
CA TYR A 244 -10.66 -6.98 0.94
C TYR A 244 -12.04 -7.09 0.27
N LEU A 245 -13.01 -6.32 0.77
CA LEU A 245 -14.30 -6.16 0.11
C LEU A 245 -14.14 -5.21 -1.08
N GLU A 246 -14.66 -5.61 -2.23
CA GLU A 246 -14.50 -4.92 -3.50
C GLU A 246 -15.85 -4.74 -4.19
N VAL A 247 -15.95 -3.73 -5.05
CA VAL A 247 -17.11 -3.49 -5.91
C VAL A 247 -16.68 -3.54 -7.37
N ALA A 248 -17.40 -4.33 -8.16
CA ALA A 248 -17.16 -4.54 -9.58
C ALA A 248 -18.44 -4.35 -10.41
N ILE A 249 -18.26 -4.28 -11.72
CA ILE A 249 -19.31 -4.48 -12.73
C ILE A 249 -18.91 -5.73 -13.51
N ASN A 250 -19.82 -6.71 -13.63
CA ASN A 250 -19.52 -7.88 -14.46
C ASN A 250 -19.28 -7.45 -15.92
N GLY A 251 -18.05 -7.59 -16.41
CA GLY A 251 -17.65 -7.15 -17.75
C GLY A 251 -17.48 -5.63 -17.92
N GLY A 252 -17.25 -4.87 -16.84
CA GLY A 252 -17.08 -3.41 -16.93
C GLY A 252 -16.29 -2.79 -15.77
N ALA A 253 -16.11 -1.47 -15.83
CA ALA A 253 -15.36 -0.69 -14.84
C ALA A 253 -16.30 -0.05 -13.81
N ALA A 254 -16.26 -0.53 -12.56
CA ALA A 254 -17.13 -0.06 -11.48
C ALA A 254 -16.87 1.41 -11.10
N ALA A 255 -15.62 1.81 -10.96
CA ALA A 255 -15.26 3.18 -10.57
C ALA A 255 -15.92 4.23 -11.49
N GLN A 256 -15.84 4.00 -12.81
CA GLN A 256 -16.42 4.88 -13.82
C GLN A 256 -17.95 4.74 -13.90
N THR A 257 -18.47 3.51 -13.99
CA THR A 257 -19.90 3.26 -14.21
C THR A 257 -20.74 3.69 -13.01
N LEU A 258 -20.23 3.41 -11.80
CA LEU A 258 -20.91 3.72 -10.55
C LEU A 258 -20.46 5.06 -9.96
N LYS A 259 -19.52 5.78 -10.61
CA LYS A 259 -18.98 7.05 -10.12
C LYS A 259 -18.51 6.95 -8.67
N ILE A 260 -17.63 5.99 -8.41
CA ILE A 260 -17.02 5.80 -7.09
C ILE A 260 -15.74 6.64 -7.06
N ASP A 261 -15.76 7.67 -6.23
CA ASP A 261 -14.64 8.57 -5.93
C ASP A 261 -14.22 8.41 -4.45
N ASP A 262 -13.22 9.17 -4.01
CA ASP A 262 -12.70 9.13 -2.63
C ASP A 262 -13.75 9.54 -1.58
N GLY A 263 -14.82 10.23 -1.97
CA GLY A 263 -15.93 10.63 -1.10
C GLY A 263 -16.95 9.51 -0.85
N ALA A 264 -16.99 8.50 -1.73
CA ALA A 264 -17.91 7.37 -1.62
C ALA A 264 -17.71 6.58 -0.30
N THR A 265 -18.77 5.89 0.12
CA THR A 265 -18.75 5.00 1.29
C THR A 265 -19.48 3.71 0.95
N LEU A 266 -18.83 2.57 1.22
CA LEU A 266 -19.49 1.27 1.18
C LEU A 266 -19.95 0.91 2.58
N VAL A 267 -21.25 0.66 2.74
CA VAL A 267 -21.87 0.35 4.01
C VAL A 267 -22.29 -1.13 4.00
N VAL A 268 -21.80 -1.88 4.98
CA VAL A 268 -22.19 -3.27 5.23
C VAL A 268 -23.02 -3.29 6.49
N ALA A 269 -24.25 -3.78 6.44
CA ALA A 269 -25.15 -3.86 7.58
C ALA A 269 -25.64 -5.29 7.79
N ARG A 270 -25.77 -5.70 9.05
CA ARG A 270 -26.52 -6.93 9.38
C ARG A 270 -27.98 -6.71 9.00
N ALA A 271 -28.60 -7.72 8.40
CA ALA A 271 -30.02 -7.67 8.07
C ALA A 271 -30.88 -7.82 9.32
#